data_AF-A0A9P3BU84-F1
#
_entry.id   AF-A0A9P3BU84-F1
#
_cell.length_a   1.000
_cell.length_b   1.000
_cell.length_c   1.000
_cell.angle_alpha   90.00
_cell.angle_beta   90.00
_cell.angle_gamma   90.00
#
_symmetry.space_group_name_H-M   'P 1'
#
loop_
_entity.id
_entity.type
_entity.pdbx_description
1 polymer ?
#
loop_
_entity_poly.entity_id
_entity_poly.type
_entity_poly.pdbx_seq_one_letter_code
_entity_poly.pdbx_strand_id
1 'polypeptide(L)'
;MLIQESFHDVPTKADGNGTMRIYVFHPTVPGYPKARFPGVVVFSEIYQVTGPVSRFARQIAGQGYICAAPSSYHEFTGPEPLQYNAEDTDKGNQWKVSKKIAAYDEDASLCVDYLLSLPTCNGRVGATGMCLGGHLAYRCALDSRVKAAVCYFATDIHSKTLGEGKNDDSLARAGDIKGELLMIFGKSDNHVPPEGRDLIRKTLHEKGVLFSFYEVASAQHAFIRDELSKGRYDPAITKVCFEMLLELFGRTLKLDLGEHDGKKLEIEDKCIILHEVGLGLSLSTAVSHNDTSMGRCLRRSGLPTIWAELKTR
;
A
#
# COMPACT_ATOMS: atom_id res chain seq x y z
N MET A 1 -12.58 -11.10 16.17
CA MET A 1 -14.05 -10.99 16.00
C MET A 1 -14.55 -12.23 15.28
N LEU A 2 -15.85 -12.56 15.37
CA LEU A 2 -16.45 -13.58 14.51
C LEU A 2 -16.53 -13.04 13.07
N ILE A 3 -16.55 -13.93 12.07
CA ILE A 3 -16.55 -13.55 10.66
C ILE A 3 -17.71 -14.25 9.97
N GLN A 4 -18.51 -13.49 9.22
CA GLN A 4 -19.50 -14.01 8.30
C GLN A 4 -18.99 -13.83 6.87
N GLU A 5 -19.00 -14.91 6.11
CA GLU A 5 -18.58 -14.90 4.71
C GLU A 5 -19.79 -14.93 3.80
N SER A 6 -19.75 -14.09 2.77
CA SER A 6 -20.75 -14.03 1.71
C SER A 6 -20.09 -13.57 0.41
N PHE A 7 -20.88 -13.36 -0.63
CA PHE A 7 -20.44 -12.69 -1.82
C PHE A 7 -21.52 -11.74 -2.33
N HIS A 8 -21.11 -10.77 -3.14
CA HIS A 8 -21.99 -9.85 -3.84
C HIS A 8 -21.51 -9.73 -5.28
N ASP A 9 -22.42 -9.98 -6.23
CA ASP A 9 -22.13 -9.88 -7.65
C ASP A 9 -22.55 -8.49 -8.15
N VAL A 10 -21.64 -7.76 -8.79
CA VAL A 10 -21.85 -6.39 -9.28
C VAL A 10 -21.71 -6.32 -10.80
N PRO A 11 -22.55 -5.53 -11.50
CA PRO A 11 -22.44 -5.39 -12.94
C PRO A 11 -21.20 -4.55 -13.32
N THR A 12 -20.49 -4.98 -14.37
CA THR A 12 -19.31 -4.29 -14.92
C THR A 12 -19.58 -3.85 -16.36
N LYS A 13 -18.89 -2.78 -16.81
CA LYS A 13 -19.13 -2.13 -18.11
C LYS A 13 -17.86 -1.73 -18.86
N ALA A 14 -16.72 -1.62 -18.18
CA ALA A 14 -15.48 -1.11 -18.76
C ALA A 14 -14.91 -2.00 -19.89
N ASP A 15 -15.26 -3.28 -19.91
CA ASP A 15 -14.91 -4.22 -20.98
C ASP A 15 -16.14 -4.94 -21.55
N GLY A 16 -17.22 -4.19 -21.74
CA GLY A 16 -18.53 -4.72 -22.10
C GLY A 16 -19.37 -5.07 -20.88
N ASN A 17 -20.58 -5.58 -21.10
CA ASN A 17 -21.49 -5.92 -20.00
C ASN A 17 -21.06 -7.26 -19.37
N GLY A 18 -20.60 -7.21 -18.12
CA GLY A 18 -20.19 -8.37 -17.35
C GLY A 18 -20.73 -8.35 -15.93
N THR A 19 -20.22 -9.26 -15.10
CA THR A 19 -20.52 -9.30 -13.67
C THR A 19 -19.28 -9.75 -12.92
N MET A 20 -18.86 -8.97 -11.92
CA MET A 20 -17.75 -9.28 -11.04
C MET A 20 -18.26 -9.79 -9.70
N ARG A 21 -17.68 -10.87 -9.19
CA ARG A 21 -17.93 -11.33 -7.82
C ARG A 21 -17.03 -10.60 -6.84
N ILE A 22 -17.62 -10.06 -5.78
CA ILE A 22 -16.93 -9.56 -4.60
C ILE A 22 -17.15 -10.55 -3.47
N TYR A 23 -16.10 -11.23 -3.04
CA TYR A 23 -16.14 -12.04 -1.82
C TYR A 23 -16.06 -11.13 -0.60
N VAL A 24 -16.92 -11.36 0.38
CA VAL A 24 -17.09 -10.47 1.54
C VAL A 24 -16.78 -11.22 2.81
N PHE A 25 -15.86 -10.68 3.61
CA PHE A 25 -15.51 -11.19 4.93
C PHE A 25 -15.93 -10.12 5.95
N HIS A 26 -17.11 -10.30 6.53
CA HIS A 26 -17.73 -9.30 7.37
C HIS A 26 -17.50 -9.63 8.86
N PRO A 27 -16.86 -8.75 9.65
CA PRO A 27 -16.75 -8.94 11.09
C PRO A 27 -18.11 -8.79 11.76
N THR A 28 -18.40 -9.66 12.72
CA THR A 28 -19.61 -9.58 13.55
C THR A 28 -19.24 -9.60 15.02
N VAL A 29 -20.02 -8.87 15.82
CA VAL A 29 -19.87 -8.79 17.27
C VAL A 29 -21.20 -9.19 17.91
N PRO A 30 -21.25 -10.32 18.66
CA PRO A 30 -22.47 -10.75 19.32
C PRO A 30 -23.05 -9.65 20.22
N GLY A 31 -24.34 -9.35 20.04
CA GLY A 31 -25.04 -8.29 20.77
C GLY A 31 -24.94 -6.88 20.16
N TYR A 32 -24.16 -6.68 19.09
CA TYR A 32 -23.96 -5.37 18.47
C TYR A 32 -24.25 -5.39 16.95
N PRO A 33 -25.52 -5.55 16.53
CA PRO A 33 -25.88 -5.68 15.11
C PRO A 33 -25.65 -4.40 14.28
N LYS A 34 -25.44 -3.26 14.94
CA LYS A 34 -25.17 -1.96 14.32
C LYS A 34 -23.71 -1.52 14.47
N ALA A 35 -22.82 -2.42 14.89
CA ALA A 35 -21.39 -2.12 14.95
C ALA A 35 -20.91 -1.70 13.55
N ARG A 36 -20.17 -0.58 13.50
CA ARG A 36 -19.62 -0.04 12.25
C ARG A 36 -18.12 -0.28 12.20
N PHE A 37 -17.63 -0.64 11.01
CA PHE A 37 -16.24 -1.00 10.76
C PHE A 37 -15.73 -0.25 9.54
N PRO A 38 -14.44 0.07 9.46
CA PRO A 38 -13.82 0.46 8.20
C PRO A 38 -13.87 -0.68 7.17
N GLY A 39 -13.90 -0.31 5.89
CA GLY A 39 -13.81 -1.23 4.76
C GLY A 39 -12.38 -1.39 4.25
N VAL A 40 -12.04 -2.56 3.72
CA VAL A 40 -10.76 -2.84 3.07
C VAL A 40 -11.00 -3.62 1.79
N VAL A 41 -10.52 -3.13 0.65
CA VAL A 41 -10.48 -3.91 -0.59
C VAL A 41 -9.22 -4.79 -0.56
N VAL A 42 -9.37 -6.10 -0.75
CA VAL A 42 -8.28 -7.09 -0.70
C VAL A 42 -8.09 -7.70 -2.08
N PHE A 43 -7.10 -7.22 -2.82
CA PHE A 43 -6.81 -7.69 -4.17
C PHE A 43 -5.94 -8.94 -4.17
N SER A 44 -6.29 -9.88 -5.04
CA SER A 44 -5.58 -11.15 -5.19
C SER A 44 -4.32 -11.05 -6.05
N GLU A 45 -3.51 -12.10 -5.99
CA GLU A 45 -2.49 -12.38 -7.00
C GLU A 45 -3.14 -12.76 -8.35
N ILE A 46 -2.35 -13.28 -9.28
CA ILE A 46 -2.81 -13.75 -10.60
C ILE A 46 -3.68 -15.03 -10.57
N TYR A 47 -4.18 -15.44 -9.41
CA TYR A 47 -4.88 -16.71 -9.20
C TYR A 47 -6.34 -16.54 -8.71
N GLN A 48 -6.87 -15.32 -8.79
CA GLN A 48 -8.12 -14.92 -8.13
C GLN A 48 -8.10 -15.17 -6.60
N VAL A 49 -9.27 -15.24 -5.96
CA VAL A 49 -9.40 -15.33 -4.51
C VAL A 49 -9.12 -16.77 -4.04
N THR A 50 -7.84 -17.11 -3.90
CA THR A 50 -7.37 -18.41 -3.42
C THR A 50 -7.50 -18.57 -1.90
N GLY A 51 -7.14 -19.76 -1.40
CA GLY A 51 -7.05 -20.06 0.02
C GLY A 51 -6.21 -19.04 0.82
N PRO A 52 -4.96 -18.76 0.42
CA PRO A 52 -4.14 -17.72 1.05
C PRO A 52 -4.80 -16.34 1.08
N VAL A 53 -5.37 -15.88 -0.03
CA VAL A 53 -6.03 -14.56 -0.10
C VAL A 53 -7.25 -14.52 0.84
N SER A 54 -8.07 -15.58 0.84
CA SER A 54 -9.22 -15.70 1.73
C SER A 54 -8.79 -15.74 3.20
N ARG A 55 -7.72 -16.46 3.55
CA ARG A 55 -7.18 -16.48 4.92
C ARG A 55 -6.65 -15.11 5.34
N PHE A 56 -5.98 -14.39 4.45
CA PHE A 56 -5.51 -13.03 4.70
C PHE A 56 -6.68 -12.06 4.93
N ALA A 57 -7.72 -12.12 4.09
CA ALA A 57 -8.93 -11.33 4.28
C ALA A 57 -9.65 -11.68 5.59
N ARG A 58 -9.71 -12.96 5.98
CA ARG A 58 -10.23 -13.37 7.30
C ARG A 58 -9.39 -12.82 8.46
N GLN A 59 -8.06 -12.81 8.34
CA GLN A 59 -7.19 -12.24 9.38
C GLN A 59 -7.47 -10.75 9.55
N ILE A 60 -7.58 -9.99 8.45
CA ILE A 60 -7.94 -8.57 8.49
C ILE A 60 -9.36 -8.39 9.08
N ALA A 61 -10.34 -9.17 8.62
CA ALA A 61 -11.70 -9.11 9.16
C ALA A 61 -11.76 -9.43 10.66
N GLY A 62 -10.97 -10.40 11.12
CA GLY A 62 -10.82 -10.75 12.53
C GLY A 62 -10.38 -9.57 13.40
N GLN A 63 -9.69 -8.59 12.82
CA GLN A 63 -9.23 -7.34 13.46
C GLN A 63 -10.25 -6.19 13.39
N GLY A 64 -11.45 -6.43 12.86
CA GLY A 64 -12.56 -5.46 12.83
C GLY A 64 -12.56 -4.55 11.61
N TYR A 65 -12.39 -5.14 10.42
CA TYR A 65 -12.49 -4.48 9.12
C TYR A 65 -13.42 -5.29 8.21
N ILE A 66 -14.30 -4.67 7.44
CA ILE A 66 -15.08 -5.39 6.41
C ILE A 66 -14.18 -5.57 5.20
N CYS A 67 -13.88 -6.81 4.80
CA CYS A 67 -13.02 -7.05 3.63
C CYS A 67 -13.86 -7.39 2.39
N ALA A 68 -13.56 -6.73 1.27
CA ALA A 68 -14.11 -7.01 -0.06
C ALA A 68 -12.99 -7.48 -0.98
N ALA A 69 -13.06 -8.72 -1.47
CA ALA A 69 -12.06 -9.33 -2.36
C ALA A 69 -12.67 -9.61 -3.74
N PRO A 70 -12.36 -8.81 -4.77
CA PRO A 70 -12.92 -9.01 -6.11
C PRO A 70 -12.28 -10.18 -6.87
N SER A 71 -13.06 -10.85 -7.72
CA SER A 71 -12.57 -11.77 -8.75
C SER A 71 -11.95 -10.99 -9.92
N SER A 72 -10.63 -10.80 -9.94
CA SER A 72 -9.95 -9.87 -10.87
C SER A 72 -10.00 -10.24 -12.36
N TYR A 73 -10.41 -11.45 -12.72
CA TYR A 73 -10.44 -11.95 -14.10
C TYR A 73 -11.85 -12.33 -14.59
N HIS A 74 -12.87 -11.65 -14.05
CA HIS A 74 -14.28 -11.90 -14.37
C HIS A 74 -14.63 -11.73 -15.86
N GLU A 75 -13.82 -11.01 -16.64
CA GLU A 75 -13.96 -10.94 -18.10
C GLU A 75 -13.55 -12.21 -18.83
N PHE A 76 -12.66 -13.02 -18.23
CA PHE A 76 -12.05 -14.18 -18.89
C PHE A 76 -12.53 -15.50 -18.32
N THR A 77 -12.92 -15.52 -17.05
CA THR A 77 -13.26 -16.75 -16.34
C THR A 77 -14.22 -16.49 -15.17
N GLY A 78 -14.81 -17.58 -14.65
CA GLY A 78 -15.66 -17.52 -13.46
C GLY A 78 -14.88 -17.13 -12.20
N PRO A 79 -15.55 -16.86 -11.07
CA PRO A 79 -14.91 -16.34 -9.87
C PRO A 79 -14.07 -17.37 -9.09
N GLU A 80 -14.06 -18.63 -9.55
CA GLU A 80 -13.33 -19.72 -8.92
C GLU A 80 -11.81 -19.47 -8.87
N PRO A 81 -11.13 -19.87 -7.78
CA PRO A 81 -9.69 -19.72 -7.67
C PRO A 81 -8.97 -20.55 -8.74
N LEU A 82 -7.93 -19.96 -9.34
CA LEU A 82 -7.03 -20.69 -10.23
C LEU A 82 -6.06 -21.54 -9.40
N GLN A 83 -5.56 -22.61 -10.01
CA GLN A 83 -4.62 -23.51 -9.36
C GLN A 83 -3.19 -22.99 -9.43
N TYR A 84 -2.38 -23.33 -8.42
CA TYR A 84 -0.94 -23.07 -8.42
C TYR A 84 -0.18 -24.08 -9.30
N ASN A 85 -0.60 -24.23 -10.55
CA ASN A 85 0.03 -25.07 -11.57
C ASN A 85 0.59 -24.18 -12.72
N ALA A 86 1.34 -24.77 -13.65
CA ALA A 86 1.96 -24.02 -14.74
C ALA A 86 0.91 -23.40 -15.69
N GLU A 87 -0.11 -24.18 -16.08
CA GLU A 87 -1.15 -23.75 -17.02
C GLU A 87 -1.91 -22.51 -16.54
N ASP A 88 -2.38 -22.53 -15.30
CA ASP A 88 -3.12 -21.43 -14.70
C ASP A 88 -2.21 -20.23 -14.36
N THR A 89 -0.93 -20.49 -14.08
CA THR A 89 0.08 -19.41 -13.98
C THR A 89 0.24 -18.70 -15.32
N ASP A 90 0.26 -19.43 -16.43
CA ASP A 90 0.39 -18.85 -17.78
C ASP A 90 -0.87 -18.05 -18.14
N LYS A 91 -2.07 -18.59 -17.88
CA LYS A 91 -3.34 -17.87 -18.04
C LYS A 91 -3.37 -16.59 -17.21
N GLY A 92 -3.03 -16.68 -15.92
CA GLY A 92 -3.01 -15.53 -15.02
C GLY A 92 -2.04 -14.44 -15.49
N ASN A 93 -0.85 -14.80 -15.97
CA ASN A 93 0.10 -13.84 -16.52
C ASN A 93 -0.38 -13.23 -17.85
N GLN A 94 -1.05 -14.02 -18.69
CA GLN A 94 -1.65 -13.54 -19.93
C GLN A 94 -2.78 -12.54 -19.63
N TRP A 95 -3.76 -12.91 -18.79
CA TRP A 95 -4.89 -12.06 -18.46
C TRP A 95 -4.50 -10.77 -17.77
N LYS A 96 -3.46 -10.80 -16.90
CA LYS A 96 -2.87 -9.59 -16.30
C LYS A 96 -2.55 -8.49 -17.31
N VAL A 97 -2.07 -8.88 -18.50
CA VAL A 97 -1.64 -7.94 -19.55
C VAL A 97 -2.63 -7.85 -20.70
N SER A 98 -3.69 -8.65 -20.71
CA SER A 98 -4.78 -8.58 -21.68
C SER A 98 -5.96 -7.76 -21.17
N LYS A 99 -6.20 -7.72 -19.86
CA LYS A 99 -7.27 -6.93 -19.26
C LYS A 99 -7.00 -5.43 -19.41
N LYS A 100 -8.05 -4.67 -19.73
CA LYS A 100 -7.95 -3.20 -19.82
C LYS A 100 -7.65 -2.59 -18.46
N ILE A 101 -6.77 -1.59 -18.44
CA ILE A 101 -6.51 -0.79 -17.23
C ILE A 101 -7.79 -0.15 -16.68
N ALA A 102 -8.65 0.38 -17.56
CA ALA A 102 -9.93 0.95 -17.15
C ALA A 102 -10.86 -0.06 -16.46
N ALA A 103 -10.76 -1.36 -16.82
CA ALA A 103 -11.53 -2.41 -16.17
C ALA A 103 -10.99 -2.73 -14.77
N TYR A 104 -9.67 -2.73 -14.57
CA TYR A 104 -9.10 -2.81 -13.22
C TYR A 104 -9.52 -1.62 -12.33
N ASP A 105 -9.57 -0.41 -12.90
CA ASP A 105 -9.98 0.79 -12.17
C ASP A 105 -11.49 0.76 -11.84
N GLU A 106 -12.34 0.26 -12.75
CA GLU A 106 -13.77 0.04 -12.50
C GLU A 106 -13.97 -0.98 -11.37
N ASP A 107 -13.28 -2.12 -11.41
CA ASP A 107 -13.36 -3.16 -10.37
C ASP A 107 -13.03 -2.58 -8.98
N ALA A 108 -11.95 -1.80 -8.89
CA ALA A 108 -11.55 -1.14 -7.67
C ALA A 108 -12.63 -0.15 -7.17
N SER A 109 -13.17 0.69 -8.06
CA SER A 109 -14.24 1.63 -7.72
C SER A 109 -15.49 0.90 -7.23
N LEU A 110 -15.91 -0.17 -7.89
CA LEU A 110 -17.10 -0.95 -7.52
C LEU A 110 -16.93 -1.63 -6.16
N CYS A 111 -15.73 -2.10 -5.80
CA CYS A 111 -15.46 -2.58 -4.46
C CYS A 111 -15.56 -1.48 -3.40
N VAL A 112 -15.04 -0.28 -3.69
CA VAL A 112 -15.16 0.88 -2.80
C VAL A 112 -16.63 1.30 -2.65
N ASP A 113 -17.40 1.34 -3.74
CA ASP A 113 -18.83 1.64 -3.75
C ASP A 113 -19.60 0.63 -2.90
N TYR A 114 -19.34 -0.66 -3.09
CA TYR A 114 -19.96 -1.72 -2.31
C TYR A 114 -19.69 -1.53 -0.81
N LEU A 115 -18.42 -1.35 -0.41
CA LEU A 115 -18.07 -1.14 0.99
C LEU A 115 -18.77 0.09 1.58
N LEU A 116 -18.78 1.22 0.87
CA LEU A 116 -19.42 2.46 1.34
C LEU A 116 -20.95 2.36 1.37
N SER A 117 -21.56 1.48 0.58
CA SER A 117 -23.01 1.25 0.61
C SER A 117 -23.49 0.52 1.87
N LEU A 118 -22.60 -0.18 2.57
CA LEU A 118 -22.98 -0.98 3.74
C LEU A 118 -23.31 -0.07 4.93
N PRO A 119 -24.47 -0.24 5.61
CA PRO A 119 -24.80 0.53 6.81
C PRO A 119 -23.83 0.27 7.97
N THR A 120 -23.15 -0.88 7.94
CA THR A 120 -22.09 -1.30 8.86
C THR A 120 -20.71 -0.78 8.48
N CYS A 121 -20.55 -0.08 7.35
CA CYS A 121 -19.31 0.63 7.05
C CYS A 121 -19.26 1.96 7.78
N ASN A 122 -18.10 2.31 8.36
CA ASN A 122 -17.91 3.60 9.04
C ASN A 122 -17.66 4.78 8.06
N GLY A 123 -17.57 4.50 6.76
CA GLY A 123 -17.29 5.47 5.71
C GLY A 123 -15.81 5.64 5.36
N ARG A 124 -14.90 4.92 6.03
CA ARG A 124 -13.46 4.91 5.73
C ARG A 124 -13.07 3.61 5.03
N VAL A 125 -12.35 3.73 3.92
CA VAL A 125 -11.92 2.59 3.10
C VAL A 125 -10.41 2.62 2.92
N GLY A 126 -9.78 1.45 3.06
CA GLY A 126 -8.42 1.19 2.64
C GLY A 126 -8.33 0.12 1.56
N ALA A 127 -7.13 -0.13 1.06
CA ALA A 127 -6.87 -1.18 0.08
C ALA A 127 -5.60 -1.97 0.44
N THR A 128 -5.56 -3.25 0.10
CA THR A 128 -4.36 -4.06 0.25
C THR A 128 -4.31 -5.15 -0.81
N GLY A 129 -3.13 -5.68 -1.09
CA GLY A 129 -2.99 -6.85 -1.94
C GLY A 129 -1.55 -7.27 -2.18
N MET A 130 -1.40 -8.41 -2.85
CA MET A 130 -0.13 -9.11 -3.02
C MET A 130 0.19 -9.32 -4.51
N CYS A 131 1.44 -9.12 -4.92
CA CYS A 131 1.88 -9.28 -6.31
C CYS A 131 1.08 -8.35 -7.24
N LEU A 132 0.30 -8.89 -8.17
CA LEU A 132 -0.70 -8.16 -8.95
C LEU A 132 -1.61 -7.34 -8.03
N GLY A 133 -2.11 -7.94 -6.95
CA GLY A 133 -2.96 -7.26 -5.99
C GLY A 133 -2.26 -6.10 -5.26
N GLY A 134 -0.93 -6.12 -5.15
CA GLY A 134 -0.18 -4.98 -4.64
C GLY A 134 -0.23 -3.79 -5.59
N HIS A 135 -0.15 -4.05 -6.91
CA HIS A 135 -0.34 -3.03 -7.94
C HIS A 135 -1.79 -2.55 -7.98
N LEU A 136 -2.77 -3.46 -7.88
CA LEU A 136 -4.19 -3.09 -7.84
C LEU A 136 -4.55 -2.29 -6.58
N ALA A 137 -3.96 -2.58 -5.42
CA ALA A 137 -4.11 -1.76 -4.22
C ALA A 137 -3.54 -0.35 -4.39
N TYR A 138 -2.39 -0.22 -5.08
CA TYR A 138 -1.81 1.07 -5.45
C TYR A 138 -2.77 1.84 -6.38
N ARG A 139 -3.35 1.16 -7.38
CA ARG A 139 -4.32 1.78 -8.31
C ARG A 139 -5.62 2.17 -7.61
N CYS A 140 -6.11 1.34 -6.69
CA CYS A 140 -7.26 1.65 -5.85
C CYS A 140 -7.03 2.93 -5.02
N ALA A 141 -5.79 3.17 -4.56
CA ALA A 141 -5.43 4.40 -3.84
C ALA A 141 -5.47 5.68 -4.70
N LEU A 142 -5.59 5.57 -6.03
CA LEU A 142 -5.84 6.72 -6.92
C LEU A 142 -7.26 7.29 -6.73
N ASP A 143 -8.18 6.50 -6.18
CA ASP A 143 -9.49 6.98 -5.74
C ASP A 143 -9.34 7.76 -4.42
N SER A 144 -9.69 9.05 -4.43
CA SER A 144 -9.61 9.94 -3.27
C SER A 144 -10.40 9.50 -2.03
N ARG A 145 -11.34 8.55 -2.19
CA ARG A 145 -12.10 7.94 -1.10
C ARG A 145 -11.27 6.94 -0.30
N VAL A 146 -10.23 6.35 -0.90
CA VAL A 146 -9.31 5.42 -0.26
C VAL A 146 -8.30 6.19 0.58
N LYS A 147 -8.31 5.95 1.90
CA LYS A 147 -7.51 6.71 2.87
C LYS A 147 -6.15 6.09 3.17
N ALA A 148 -5.98 4.81 2.90
CA ALA A 148 -4.70 4.13 3.03
C ALA A 148 -4.61 2.92 2.10
N ALA A 149 -3.41 2.58 1.63
CA ALA A 149 -3.17 1.33 0.94
C ALA A 149 -1.86 0.64 1.34
N VAL A 150 -1.91 -0.69 1.49
CA VAL A 150 -0.73 -1.53 1.76
C VAL A 150 -0.45 -2.43 0.56
N CYS A 151 0.70 -2.21 -0.08
CA CYS A 151 1.07 -2.84 -1.33
C CYS A 151 2.20 -3.84 -1.09
N TYR A 152 1.88 -5.13 -1.07
CA TYR A 152 2.87 -6.20 -0.91
C TYR A 152 3.44 -6.61 -2.27
N PHE A 153 4.75 -6.40 -2.44
CA PHE A 153 5.56 -6.75 -3.62
C PHE A 153 4.82 -6.46 -4.93
N ALA A 154 4.35 -5.20 -5.04
CA ALA A 154 3.56 -4.72 -6.17
C ALA A 154 4.37 -4.80 -7.47
N THR A 155 4.08 -5.81 -8.28
CA THR A 155 4.78 -6.05 -9.55
C THR A 155 4.33 -5.04 -10.59
N ASP A 156 5.07 -4.95 -11.70
CA ASP A 156 4.69 -4.22 -12.91
C ASP A 156 4.57 -2.68 -12.81
N ILE A 157 4.47 -2.08 -11.62
CA ILE A 157 4.43 -0.60 -11.43
C ILE A 157 5.63 0.09 -12.10
N HIS A 158 6.83 -0.45 -11.87
CA HIS A 158 8.08 0.13 -12.38
C HIS A 158 8.27 -0.07 -13.89
N SER A 159 7.69 -1.12 -14.46
CA SER A 159 7.82 -1.50 -15.87
C SER A 159 6.63 -1.04 -16.73
N LYS A 160 5.55 -0.55 -16.11
CA LYS A 160 4.29 -0.14 -16.74
C LYS A 160 3.56 -1.26 -17.48
N THR A 161 3.87 -2.51 -17.14
CA THR A 161 3.45 -3.67 -17.94
C THR A 161 2.07 -4.20 -17.59
N LEU A 162 1.36 -3.59 -16.64
CA LEU A 162 0.00 -4.01 -16.31
C LEU A 162 -0.96 -3.65 -17.45
N GLY A 163 -1.91 -4.54 -17.71
CA GLY A 163 -3.03 -4.33 -18.61
C GLY A 163 -2.69 -4.26 -20.09
N GLU A 164 -3.75 -4.14 -20.89
CA GLU A 164 -3.70 -4.11 -22.35
C GLU A 164 -2.74 -3.03 -22.86
N GLY A 165 -1.87 -3.41 -23.79
CA GLY A 165 -0.86 -2.51 -24.35
C GLY A 165 0.40 -2.33 -23.49
N LYS A 166 0.44 -2.88 -22.27
CA LYS A 166 1.63 -2.85 -21.37
C LYS A 166 2.21 -1.45 -21.21
N ASN A 167 1.33 -0.47 -20.99
CA ASN A 167 1.70 0.93 -20.82
C ASN A 167 0.76 1.60 -19.82
N ASP A 168 0.66 1.04 -18.62
CA ASP A 168 -0.14 1.64 -17.57
C ASP A 168 0.42 2.99 -17.08
N ASP A 169 -0.44 3.75 -16.42
CA ASP A 169 -0.20 5.11 -15.97
C ASP A 169 0.00 5.22 -14.44
N SER A 170 0.22 4.12 -13.73
CA SER A 170 0.24 4.09 -12.26
C SER A 170 1.24 5.07 -11.65
N LEU A 171 2.49 5.08 -12.11
CA LEU A 171 3.48 6.05 -11.62
C LEU A 171 3.22 7.48 -12.10
N ALA A 172 2.66 7.65 -13.29
CA ALA A 172 2.32 8.98 -13.81
C ALA A 172 1.24 9.66 -12.95
N ARG A 173 0.28 8.86 -12.48
CA ARG A 173 -0.85 9.27 -11.64
C ARG A 173 -0.59 9.23 -10.13
N ALA A 174 0.65 8.99 -9.68
CA ALA A 174 0.94 8.88 -8.24
C ALA A 174 0.48 10.11 -7.42
N GLY A 175 0.49 11.32 -8.01
CA GLY A 175 0.00 12.55 -7.34
C GLY A 175 -1.52 12.62 -7.12
N ASP A 176 -2.29 11.71 -7.73
CA ASP A 176 -3.73 11.58 -7.50
C ASP A 176 -4.01 10.95 -6.13
N ILE A 177 -3.06 10.19 -5.59
CA ILE A 177 -3.17 9.49 -4.31
C ILE A 177 -3.29 10.52 -3.18
N LYS A 178 -4.44 10.51 -2.50
CA LYS A 178 -4.71 11.37 -1.33
C LYS A 178 -4.58 10.64 0.01
N GLY A 179 -4.63 9.32 -0.02
CA GLY A 179 -4.39 8.46 1.13
C GLY A 179 -2.90 8.21 1.37
N GLU A 180 -2.60 7.47 2.43
CA GLU A 180 -1.23 7.07 2.75
C GLU A 180 -0.89 5.67 2.21
N LEU A 181 0.31 5.52 1.66
CA LEU A 181 0.79 4.24 1.15
C LEU A 181 1.79 3.57 2.11
N LEU A 182 1.76 2.24 2.14
CA LEU A 182 2.85 1.42 2.63
C LEU A 182 3.27 0.44 1.53
N MET A 183 4.47 0.63 0.99
CA MET A 183 5.06 -0.25 -0.01
C MET A 183 6.00 -1.25 0.67
N ILE A 184 5.76 -2.54 0.49
CA ILE A 184 6.57 -3.60 1.10
C ILE A 184 7.17 -4.46 -0.01
N PHE A 185 8.49 -4.60 -0.05
CA PHE A 185 9.19 -5.43 -1.03
C PHE A 185 10.18 -6.40 -0.37
N GLY A 186 10.47 -7.51 -1.03
CA GLY A 186 11.62 -8.35 -0.69
C GLY A 186 12.87 -7.88 -1.44
N LYS A 187 14.04 -7.85 -0.79
CA LYS A 187 15.28 -7.46 -1.47
C LYS A 187 15.76 -8.46 -2.51
N SER A 188 15.36 -9.72 -2.37
CA SER A 188 15.67 -10.82 -3.29
C SER A 188 14.53 -11.10 -4.27
N ASP A 189 13.57 -10.18 -4.44
CA ASP A 189 12.52 -10.29 -5.44
C ASP A 189 13.00 -9.81 -6.82
N ASN A 190 13.07 -10.72 -7.77
CA ASN A 190 13.50 -10.42 -9.14
C ASN A 190 12.36 -9.86 -10.03
N HIS A 191 11.11 -9.88 -9.57
CA HIS A 191 9.99 -9.26 -10.32
C HIS A 191 9.96 -7.76 -10.16
N VAL A 192 10.60 -7.23 -9.10
CA VAL A 192 10.78 -5.80 -8.88
C VAL A 192 12.24 -5.57 -8.51
N PRO A 193 13.14 -5.48 -9.50
CA PRO A 193 14.57 -5.37 -9.27
C PRO A 193 14.91 -4.06 -8.54
N PRO A 194 16.12 -3.92 -7.97
CA PRO A 194 16.52 -2.74 -7.18
C PRO A 194 16.20 -1.41 -7.85
N GLU A 195 16.53 -1.26 -9.14
CA GLU A 195 16.26 -0.08 -9.94
C GLU A 195 14.76 0.21 -10.09
N GLY A 196 13.94 -0.84 -10.15
CA GLY A 196 12.48 -0.70 -10.18
C GLY A 196 11.93 -0.18 -8.86
N ARG A 197 12.44 -0.68 -7.73
CA ARG A 197 12.08 -0.21 -6.39
C ARG A 197 12.52 1.24 -6.16
N ASP A 198 13.73 1.57 -6.60
CA ASP A 198 14.27 2.93 -6.51
C ASP A 198 13.45 3.91 -7.37
N LEU A 199 13.03 3.50 -8.58
CA LEU A 199 12.14 4.30 -9.43
C LEU A 199 10.80 4.59 -8.74
N ILE A 200 10.18 3.57 -8.14
CA ILE A 200 8.92 3.73 -7.40
C ILE A 200 9.14 4.71 -6.24
N ARG A 201 10.15 4.47 -5.40
CA ARG A 201 10.45 5.30 -4.21
C ARG A 201 10.71 6.75 -4.60
N LYS A 202 11.52 6.99 -5.64
CA LYS A 202 11.83 8.32 -6.17
C LYS A 202 10.58 9.03 -6.68
N THR A 203 9.76 8.35 -7.48
CA THR A 203 8.55 8.93 -8.05
C THR A 203 7.56 9.35 -6.96
N LEU A 204 7.37 8.52 -5.93
CA LEU A 204 6.50 8.84 -4.80
C LEU A 204 6.97 10.09 -4.05
N HIS A 205 8.28 10.24 -3.83
CA HIS A 205 8.85 11.47 -3.26
C HIS A 205 8.61 12.70 -4.15
N GLU A 206 8.92 12.61 -5.45
CA GLU A 206 8.76 13.71 -6.40
C GLU A 206 7.31 14.19 -6.53
N LYS A 207 6.36 13.26 -6.37
CA LYS A 207 4.92 13.54 -6.44
C LYS A 207 4.32 13.94 -5.08
N GLY A 208 5.14 13.99 -4.02
CA GLY A 208 4.70 14.40 -2.69
C GLY A 208 3.70 13.44 -2.06
N VAL A 209 3.72 12.16 -2.43
CA VAL A 209 2.84 11.15 -1.84
C VAL A 209 3.27 10.91 -0.39
N LEU A 210 2.31 10.72 0.52
CA LEU A 210 2.60 10.28 1.88
C LEU A 210 2.78 8.76 1.87
N PHE A 211 3.99 8.28 2.16
CA PHE A 211 4.26 6.84 2.13
C PHE A 211 5.34 6.37 3.10
N SER A 212 5.22 5.10 3.47
CA SER A 212 6.27 4.28 4.06
C SER A 212 6.78 3.28 3.03
N PHE A 213 8.06 2.93 3.09
CA PHE A 213 8.71 2.00 2.16
C PHE A 213 9.59 1.03 2.92
N TYR A 214 9.25 -0.26 2.88
CA TYR A 214 9.94 -1.30 3.63
C TYR A 214 10.49 -2.37 2.69
N GLU A 215 11.77 -2.72 2.87
CA GLU A 215 12.47 -3.72 2.06
C GLU A 215 13.05 -4.83 2.97
N VAL A 216 12.45 -6.01 2.90
CA VAL A 216 12.87 -7.16 3.72
C VAL A 216 14.15 -7.77 3.14
N ALA A 217 15.22 -7.78 3.93
CA ALA A 217 16.58 -8.09 3.48
C ALA A 217 16.75 -9.45 2.77
N SER A 218 16.03 -10.49 3.22
CA SER A 218 16.21 -11.87 2.73
C SER A 218 14.96 -12.44 2.05
N ALA A 219 13.93 -11.63 1.84
CA ALA A 219 12.68 -12.12 1.26
C ALA A 219 12.71 -12.12 -0.27
N GLN A 220 12.19 -13.19 -0.87
CA GLN A 220 11.87 -13.30 -2.29
C GLN A 220 10.41 -12.94 -2.56
N HIS A 221 10.00 -12.95 -3.83
CA HIS A 221 8.59 -12.79 -4.21
C HIS A 221 7.64 -13.75 -3.48
N ALA A 222 6.44 -13.27 -3.12
CA ALA A 222 5.40 -14.06 -2.45
C ALA A 222 5.78 -14.61 -1.07
N PHE A 223 6.68 -13.92 -0.34
CA PHE A 223 7.15 -14.35 0.98
C PHE A 223 6.08 -14.39 2.08
N ILE A 224 4.91 -13.76 1.87
CA ILE A 224 3.78 -13.82 2.81
C ILE A 224 2.73 -14.86 2.44
N ARG A 225 2.90 -15.56 1.31
CA ARG A 225 1.96 -16.57 0.86
C ARG A 225 2.23 -17.89 1.57
N ASP A 226 1.33 -18.29 2.44
CA ASP A 226 1.43 -19.48 3.31
C ASP A 226 1.18 -20.82 2.58
N GLU A 227 0.86 -20.79 1.29
CA GLU A 227 0.57 -21.96 0.48
C GLU A 227 1.29 -21.90 -0.88
N LEU A 228 1.89 -23.02 -1.29
CA LEU A 228 2.51 -23.20 -2.61
C LEU A 228 3.40 -22.03 -3.06
N SER A 229 4.18 -21.49 -2.11
CA SER A 229 5.09 -20.35 -2.30
C SER A 229 6.50 -20.75 -2.74
N LYS A 230 6.71 -22.02 -3.12
CA LYS A 230 8.01 -22.56 -3.55
C LYS A 230 9.11 -22.38 -2.49
N GLY A 231 8.77 -22.57 -1.22
CA GLY A 231 9.71 -22.45 -0.09
C GLY A 231 10.06 -21.02 0.31
N ARG A 232 9.29 -20.02 -0.15
CA ARG A 232 9.55 -18.59 0.11
C ARG A 232 8.80 -18.03 1.31
N TYR A 233 7.80 -18.74 1.81
CA TYR A 233 6.99 -18.30 2.94
C TYR A 233 7.83 -18.11 4.20
N ASP A 234 7.80 -16.91 4.76
CA ASP A 234 8.41 -16.58 6.04
C ASP A 234 7.31 -16.09 7.01
N PRO A 235 6.88 -16.92 7.98
CA PRO A 235 5.81 -16.55 8.90
C PRO A 235 6.21 -15.42 9.86
N ALA A 236 7.49 -15.29 10.21
CA ALA A 236 7.96 -14.27 11.14
C ALA A 236 7.92 -12.89 10.47
N ILE A 237 8.42 -12.81 9.25
CA ILE A 237 8.32 -11.59 8.44
C ILE A 237 6.87 -11.29 8.07
N THR A 238 6.07 -12.31 7.72
CA THR A 238 4.63 -12.14 7.44
C THR A 238 3.92 -11.46 8.60
N LYS A 239 4.20 -11.90 9.84
CA LYS A 239 3.66 -11.26 11.05
C LYS A 239 4.06 -9.79 11.13
N VAL A 240 5.35 -9.47 10.96
CA VAL A 240 5.83 -8.08 11.00
C VAL A 240 5.12 -7.21 9.96
N CYS A 241 5.02 -7.69 8.73
CA CYS A 241 4.36 -6.96 7.65
C CYS A 241 2.83 -6.85 7.85
N PHE A 242 2.21 -7.78 8.58
CA PHE A 242 0.80 -7.69 8.98
C PHE A 242 0.60 -6.65 10.09
N GLU A 243 1.51 -6.58 11.08
CA GLU A 243 1.46 -5.53 12.11
C GLU A 243 1.61 -4.13 11.50
N MET A 244 2.45 -3.95 10.47
CA MET A 244 2.53 -2.68 9.75
C MET A 244 1.22 -2.31 9.04
N LEU A 245 0.50 -3.30 8.50
CA LEU A 245 -0.85 -3.08 7.94
C LEU A 245 -1.83 -2.65 9.03
N LEU A 246 -1.82 -3.31 10.18
CA LEU A 246 -2.70 -2.97 11.29
C LEU A 246 -2.40 -1.60 11.89
N GLU A 247 -1.12 -1.21 11.94
CA GLU A 247 -0.67 0.11 12.34
C GLU A 247 -1.28 1.17 11.43
N LEU A 248 -1.00 1.09 10.12
CA LEU A 248 -1.46 2.07 9.14
C LEU A 248 -2.99 2.15 9.12
N PHE A 249 -3.68 1.02 9.00
CA PHE A 249 -5.15 1.00 8.96
C PHE A 249 -5.79 1.40 10.29
N GLY A 250 -5.14 1.07 11.41
CA GLY A 250 -5.60 1.48 12.73
C GLY A 250 -5.68 2.99 12.84
N ARG A 251 -4.59 3.70 12.51
CA ARG A 251 -4.56 5.16 12.64
C ARG A 251 -5.32 5.91 11.54
N THR A 252 -5.44 5.35 10.33
CA THR A 252 -6.08 6.04 9.19
C THR A 252 -7.55 5.69 8.98
N LEU A 253 -7.99 4.49 9.39
CA LEU A 253 -9.34 3.99 9.09
C LEU A 253 -10.22 3.80 10.33
N LYS A 254 -9.64 3.49 11.50
CA LYS A 254 -10.42 3.34 12.74
C LYS A 254 -10.59 4.65 13.49
N LEU A 255 -9.56 5.49 13.50
CA LEU A 255 -9.59 6.76 14.19
C LEU A 255 -10.27 7.84 13.32
N ASP A 256 -11.03 8.71 13.97
CA ASP A 256 -11.48 9.95 13.37
C ASP A 256 -10.52 11.06 13.77
N LEU A 257 -9.68 11.49 12.83
CA LEU A 257 -8.72 12.57 13.05
C LEU A 257 -9.30 13.96 12.73
N GLY A 258 -10.53 14.04 12.20
CA GLY A 258 -11.06 15.27 11.62
C GLY A 258 -10.42 15.64 10.27
N GLU A 259 -10.63 16.87 9.82
CA GLU A 259 -10.00 17.39 8.60
C GLU A 259 -8.53 17.76 8.85
N HIS A 260 -7.66 17.38 7.92
CA HIS A 260 -6.26 17.82 7.96
C HIS A 260 -6.19 19.33 7.71
N ASP A 261 -5.51 20.10 8.57
CA ASP A 261 -5.47 21.57 8.50
C ASP A 261 -4.64 22.12 7.33
N GLY A 262 -4.03 21.23 6.55
CA GLY A 262 -3.25 21.52 5.35
C GLY A 262 -1.90 22.17 5.64
N LYS A 263 -1.53 22.36 6.91
CA LYS A 263 -0.26 22.95 7.27
C LYS A 263 0.83 21.91 7.09
N LYS A 264 1.90 22.30 6.40
CA LYS A 264 3.09 21.48 6.32
C LYS A 264 3.74 21.49 7.70
N LEU A 265 4.08 20.31 8.23
CA LEU A 265 4.92 20.23 9.41
C LEU A 265 6.30 20.82 9.05
N GLU A 266 6.61 21.99 9.60
CA GLU A 266 7.95 22.58 9.50
C GLU A 266 8.84 21.87 10.50
N ILE A 267 9.77 21.06 10.00
CA ILE A 267 10.81 20.43 10.82
C ILE A 267 11.98 21.41 10.90
N GLU A 268 12.34 21.82 12.10
CA GLU A 268 13.46 22.74 12.32
C GLU A 268 14.76 21.95 12.49
N ASP A 269 15.68 22.08 11.55
CA ASP A 269 17.06 21.62 11.73
C ASP A 269 17.87 22.70 12.46
N LYS A 270 18.16 22.47 13.76
CA LYS A 270 19.04 23.33 14.54
C LYS A 270 20.47 22.83 14.45
N CYS A 271 21.34 23.66 13.88
CA CYS A 271 22.77 23.42 13.90
C CYS A 271 23.39 24.13 15.10
N ILE A 272 23.99 23.36 16.02
CA ILE A 272 24.74 23.89 17.16
C ILE A 272 26.22 23.87 16.77
N ILE A 273 26.88 25.03 16.85
CA ILE A 273 28.30 25.19 16.51
C ILE A 273 29.07 25.62 17.76
N LEU A 274 30.13 24.88 18.08
CA LEU A 274 31.08 25.23 19.14
C LEU A 274 32.31 25.94 18.54
N HIS A 275 32.59 27.14 19.05
CA HIS A 275 33.75 27.95 18.70
C HIS A 275 34.74 28.00 19.86
N GLU A 276 36.03 28.01 19.53
CA GLU A 276 37.09 28.40 20.46
C GLU A 276 37.22 29.93 20.46
N VAL A 277 37.14 30.55 21.64
CA VAL A 277 37.31 31.99 21.81
C VAL A 277 38.29 32.23 22.95
N GLY A 278 39.57 32.41 22.62
CA GLY A 278 40.64 32.57 23.61
C GLY A 278 40.94 31.27 24.37
N LEU A 279 40.84 31.30 25.71
CA LEU A 279 40.98 30.13 26.60
C LEU A 279 39.64 29.44 26.93
N GLY A 280 38.54 29.81 26.25
CA GLY A 280 37.19 29.32 26.53
C GLY A 280 36.41 28.87 25.29
N LEU A 281 35.29 28.17 25.53
CA LEU A 281 34.35 27.71 24.51
C LEU A 281 33.14 28.65 24.42
N SER A 282 32.70 28.99 23.20
CA SER A 282 31.48 29.75 22.93
C SER A 282 30.52 28.90 22.08
N LEU A 283 29.24 28.90 22.45
CA LEU A 283 28.17 28.21 21.71
C LEU A 283 27.47 29.21 20.78
N SER A 284 27.29 28.84 19.51
CA SER A 284 26.39 29.57 18.60
C SER A 284 25.35 28.62 18.02
N THR A 285 24.13 29.12 17.80
CA THR A 285 23.04 28.35 17.19
C THR A 285 22.67 28.97 15.85
N ALA A 286 22.75 28.19 14.79
CA ALA A 286 22.25 28.56 13.47
C ALA A 286 21.01 27.72 13.14
N VAL A 287 19.90 28.39 12.85
CA VAL A 287 18.67 27.73 12.41
C VAL A 287 18.70 27.66 10.89
N SER A 288 18.66 26.45 10.33
CA SER A 288 18.56 26.21 8.88
C SER A 288 17.11 25.86 8.56
N HIS A 289 16.47 26.66 7.72
CA HIS A 289 15.21 26.29 7.09
C HIS A 289 15.58 25.78 5.69
N ASN A 290 15.44 24.48 5.44
CA ASN A 290 15.57 23.78 4.14
C ASN A 290 16.95 23.22 3.67
N ASP A 291 17.97 23.06 4.50
CA ASP A 291 19.25 22.52 3.99
C ASP A 291 20.01 21.68 5.04
N THR A 292 20.05 20.36 4.82
CA THR A 292 20.64 19.31 5.69
C THR A 292 22.15 19.14 5.56
N SER A 293 22.85 19.99 4.81
CA SER A 293 24.30 19.83 4.63
C SER A 293 25.10 20.46 5.79
N MET A 294 25.68 19.60 6.63
CA MET A 294 26.69 19.96 7.65
C MET A 294 27.83 20.83 7.06
N GLY A 295 28.14 20.62 5.77
CA GLY A 295 29.11 21.39 4.99
C GLY A 295 28.76 22.84 4.66
N ARG A 296 27.49 23.28 4.76
CA ARG A 296 27.11 24.71 4.70
C ARG A 296 27.02 25.35 6.08
N CYS A 297 26.67 24.58 7.12
CA CYS A 297 26.68 25.07 8.49
C CYS A 297 28.10 25.49 8.93
N LEU A 298 29.12 24.70 8.59
CA LEU A 298 30.53 25.02 8.84
C LEU A 298 31.07 26.22 8.05
N ARG A 299 30.51 26.53 6.86
CA ARG A 299 30.97 27.65 6.03
C ARG A 299 30.42 29.02 6.47
N ARG A 300 29.29 29.05 7.17
CA ARG A 300 28.66 30.31 7.62
C ARG A 300 29.30 30.90 8.89
N SER A 301 30.06 30.12 9.66
CA SER A 301 30.60 30.60 10.94
C SER A 301 31.84 31.50 10.80
N GLY A 302 32.61 31.39 9.71
CA GLY A 302 33.83 32.18 9.49
C GLY A 302 34.94 31.99 10.53
N LEU A 303 34.80 31.04 11.45
CA LEU A 303 35.70 30.78 12.59
C LEU A 303 36.19 29.32 12.56
N PRO A 304 37.38 29.02 13.13
CA PRO A 304 37.84 27.64 13.30
C PRO A 304 36.78 26.88 14.12
N THR A 305 36.15 25.88 13.51
CA THR A 305 35.08 25.12 14.15
C THR A 305 35.68 23.87 14.80
N ILE A 306 35.42 23.68 16.10
CA ILE A 306 35.89 22.49 16.82
C ILE A 306 34.91 21.33 16.59
N TRP A 307 33.61 21.61 16.64
CA TRP A 307 32.54 20.60 16.61
C TRP A 307 31.21 21.21 16.15
N ALA A 308 30.41 20.44 15.40
CA ALA A 308 29.06 20.81 14.97
C ALA A 308 28.11 19.62 15.13
N GLU A 309 26.90 19.88 15.63
CA GLU A 309 25.85 18.88 15.83
C GLU A 309 24.54 19.38 15.24
N LEU A 310 23.89 18.56 14.41
CA LEU A 310 22.53 18.80 13.95
C LEU A 310 21.54 18.17 14.93
N LYS A 311 20.59 18.97 15.41
CA LYS A 311 19.43 18.52 16.18
C LYS A 311 18.15 18.90 15.44
N THR A 312 17.38 17.89 15.06
CA THR A 312 16.01 18.04 14.55
C THR A 312 15.05 18.37 15.70
N ARG A 313 14.15 19.33 15.50
CA ARG A 313 13.00 19.62 16.36
C ARG A 313 11.70 19.54 15.59
#